data_AF-A0A821UGX7-F1
#
_entry.id   AF-A0A821UGX7-F1
#
_cell.length_a   1.000
_cell.length_b   1.000
_cell.length_c   1.000
_cell.angle_alpha   90.00
_cell.angle_beta   90.00
_cell.angle_gamma   90.00
#
_symmetry.space_group_name_H-M   'P 1'
#
loop_
_entity.id
_entity.type
_entity.pdbx_description
1 polymer ?
#
loop_
_entity_poly.entity_id
_entity_poly.type
_entity_poly.pdbx_seq_one_letter_code
_entity_poly.pdbx_strand_id
1 'polypeptide(L)'
;MERYTNERFLIVKLFYQNGESFAATVRKLRSIWGHNNAPKESTVKRLMDKFAETGSVSEVKTTTRLRPGRSTENVAAVRDDVAQTPSTSIRHRAQQIGVSKSTMQRILTKDLHLHTYKVQLTQELKPADHRQRREFVNWVLERQHENADFADKIIFSDEAHFHLDGFVNRQNCRIWGEENPRVIHDKQMHPQRVTVWCGFWAGGIIGPFFMIMRQVKRRQSMVFGIVK
;
A
#
# COMPACT_ATOMS: atom_id res chain seq x y z
N MET A 1 0.85 -35.30 -7.17
CA MET A 1 1.03 -36.76 -6.89
C MET A 1 1.68 -36.93 -5.52
N GLU A 2 1.34 -36.07 -4.55
CA GLU A 2 2.07 -35.88 -3.28
C GLU A 2 1.71 -36.90 -2.20
N ARG A 3 0.64 -37.69 -2.39
CA ARG A 3 0.07 -38.53 -1.33
C ARG A 3 0.92 -39.76 -0.95
N TYR A 4 1.85 -40.20 -1.80
CA TYR A 4 2.60 -41.45 -1.61
C TYR A 4 4.12 -41.28 -1.58
N THR A 5 4.64 -40.07 -1.43
CA THR A 5 6.07 -39.74 -1.68
C THR A 5 7.03 -40.66 -0.92
N ASN A 6 6.71 -41.04 0.32
CA ASN A 6 7.51 -41.95 1.15
C ASN A 6 7.25 -43.44 0.87
N GLU A 7 6.12 -43.74 0.25
CA GLU A 7 5.57 -45.09 0.10
C GLU A 7 5.74 -45.65 -1.33
N ARG A 8 6.20 -44.83 -2.28
CA ARG A 8 6.41 -45.25 -3.68
C ARG A 8 7.40 -46.40 -3.82
N PHE A 9 8.42 -46.48 -2.97
CA PHE A 9 9.34 -47.62 -2.95
C PHE A 9 8.59 -48.93 -2.65
N LEU A 10 7.64 -48.90 -1.70
CA LEU A 10 6.82 -50.07 -1.37
C LEU A 10 5.92 -50.47 -2.54
N ILE A 11 5.40 -49.50 -3.30
CA ILE A 11 4.61 -49.75 -4.52
C ILE A 11 5.45 -50.46 -5.57
N VAL A 12 6.67 -49.99 -5.84
CA VAL A 12 7.61 -50.63 -6.80
C VAL A 12 7.97 -52.04 -6.34
N LYS A 13 8.31 -52.21 -5.05
CA LYS A 13 8.64 -53.53 -4.47
C LYS A 13 7.49 -54.53 -4.62
N LEU A 14 6.27 -54.11 -4.30
CA LEU A 14 5.08 -54.97 -4.40
C LEU A 14 4.72 -55.28 -5.85
N PHE A 15 4.99 -54.38 -6.79
CA PHE A 15 4.74 -54.61 -8.21
C PHE A 15 5.55 -55.79 -8.73
N TYR A 16 6.86 -55.82 -8.49
CA TYR A 16 7.71 -56.93 -8.90
C TYR A 16 7.39 -58.23 -8.14
N GLN A 17 7.06 -58.16 -6.85
CA GLN A 17 6.67 -59.34 -6.06
C GLN A 17 5.38 -60.00 -6.54
N ASN A 18 4.50 -59.27 -7.21
CA ASN A 18 3.23 -59.78 -7.72
C ASN A 18 3.29 -60.09 -9.23
N GLY A 19 4.49 -60.32 -9.78
CA GLY A 19 4.68 -60.71 -11.18
C GLY A 19 4.25 -59.64 -12.18
N GLU A 20 4.54 -58.37 -11.87
CA GLU A 20 4.27 -57.23 -12.76
C GLU A 20 2.78 -56.99 -13.07
N SER A 21 1.88 -57.56 -12.25
CA SER A 21 0.45 -57.33 -12.37
C SER A 21 0.01 -56.08 -11.61
N PHE A 22 -0.45 -55.06 -12.34
CA PHE A 22 -0.97 -53.81 -11.75
C PHE A 22 -2.19 -54.08 -10.86
N ALA A 23 -3.13 -54.89 -11.32
CA ALA A 23 -4.34 -55.24 -10.57
C ALA A 23 -4.01 -56.00 -9.28
N ALA A 24 -3.09 -56.97 -9.31
CA ALA A 24 -2.68 -57.71 -8.11
C ALA A 24 -1.97 -56.80 -7.10
N THR A 25 -1.15 -55.87 -7.60
CA THR A 25 -0.45 -54.88 -6.78
C THR A 25 -1.43 -53.95 -6.08
N VAL A 26 -2.42 -53.41 -6.79
CA VAL A 26 -3.46 -52.56 -6.18
C VAL A 26 -4.29 -53.32 -5.16
N ARG A 27 -4.64 -54.60 -5.42
CA ARG A 27 -5.36 -55.43 -4.43
C ARG A 27 -4.56 -55.61 -3.14
N LYS A 28 -3.25 -55.87 -3.26
CA LYS A 28 -2.36 -56.00 -2.10
C LYS A 28 -2.18 -54.67 -1.37
N LEU A 29 -2.04 -53.56 -2.10
CA LEU A 29 -2.00 -52.22 -1.53
C LEU A 29 -3.31 -51.84 -0.81
N ARG A 30 -4.47 -52.26 -1.33
CA ARG A 30 -5.76 -52.10 -0.65
C ARG A 30 -5.83 -52.89 0.66
N SER A 31 -5.18 -54.04 0.74
CA SER A 31 -5.07 -54.81 1.99
C SER A 31 -4.16 -54.12 3.02
N ILE A 32 -3.10 -53.43 2.58
CA ILE A 32 -2.13 -52.79 3.49
C ILE A 32 -2.61 -51.40 3.95
N TRP A 33 -3.16 -50.59 3.04
CA TRP A 33 -3.50 -49.18 3.31
C TRP A 33 -5.01 -48.92 3.41
N GLY A 34 -5.84 -49.90 3.09
CA GLY A 34 -7.29 -49.76 3.02
C GLY A 34 -7.78 -49.20 1.67
N HIS A 35 -9.06 -49.45 1.36
CA HIS A 35 -9.62 -49.18 0.03
C HIS A 35 -9.49 -47.71 -0.42
N ASN A 36 -9.68 -46.76 0.50
CA ASN A 36 -9.72 -45.33 0.19
C ASN A 36 -8.34 -44.65 0.17
N ASN A 37 -7.32 -45.33 0.69
CA ASN A 37 -5.94 -44.81 0.73
C ASN A 37 -5.05 -45.48 -0.32
N ALA A 38 -5.43 -46.66 -0.83
CA ALA A 38 -4.64 -47.31 -1.86
C ALA A 38 -4.63 -46.51 -3.17
N PRO A 39 -3.48 -46.46 -3.86
CA PRO A 39 -3.39 -45.81 -5.16
C PRO A 39 -4.26 -46.52 -6.18
N LYS A 40 -4.77 -45.75 -7.14
CA LYS A 40 -5.45 -46.29 -8.32
C LYS A 40 -4.43 -46.97 -9.23
N GLU A 41 -4.92 -47.91 -10.04
CA GLU A 41 -4.09 -48.65 -11.00
C GLU A 41 -3.35 -47.72 -11.97
N SER A 42 -4.00 -46.66 -12.45
CA SER A 42 -3.37 -45.65 -13.30
C SER A 42 -2.21 -44.90 -12.62
N THR A 43 -2.28 -44.70 -11.31
CA THR A 43 -1.19 -44.09 -10.53
C THR A 43 0.00 -45.02 -10.40
N VAL A 44 -0.25 -46.32 -10.19
CA VAL A 44 0.80 -47.34 -10.14
C VAL A 44 1.47 -47.48 -11.51
N LYS A 45 0.67 -47.53 -12.60
CA LYS A 45 1.17 -47.57 -13.97
C LYS A 45 2.08 -46.38 -14.29
N ARG A 46 1.60 -45.16 -14.07
CA ARG A 46 2.38 -43.93 -14.28
C ARG A 46 3.66 -43.88 -13.43
N LEU A 47 3.65 -44.47 -12.24
CA LEU A 47 4.84 -44.58 -11.40
C LEU A 47 5.84 -45.58 -11.99
N MET A 48 5.39 -46.74 -12.49
CA MET A 48 6.26 -47.73 -13.13
C MET A 48 6.81 -47.24 -14.46
N ASP A 49 6.00 -46.59 -15.30
CA ASP A 49 6.44 -46.01 -16.57
C ASP A 49 7.57 -45.00 -16.32
N LYS A 50 7.37 -44.11 -15.35
CA LYS A 50 8.40 -43.16 -14.92
C LYS A 50 9.65 -43.87 -14.37
N PHE A 51 9.47 -44.90 -13.56
CA PHE A 51 10.59 -45.66 -12.98
C PHE A 51 11.40 -46.38 -14.05
N ALA A 52 10.74 -46.96 -15.06
CA ALA A 52 11.39 -47.58 -16.21
C ALA A 52 12.19 -46.57 -17.05
N GLU A 53 11.67 -45.35 -17.23
CA GLU A 53 12.35 -44.29 -17.99
C GLU A 53 13.52 -43.65 -17.24
N THR A 54 13.40 -43.41 -15.93
CA THR A 54 14.38 -42.59 -15.16
C THR A 54 15.19 -43.37 -14.13
N GLY A 55 14.85 -44.64 -13.85
CA GLY A 55 15.49 -45.45 -12.80
C GLY A 55 15.29 -44.91 -11.37
N SER A 56 14.48 -43.85 -11.19
CA SER A 56 14.33 -43.14 -9.93
C SER A 56 12.88 -42.99 -9.53
N VAL A 57 12.61 -43.26 -8.25
CA VAL A 57 11.29 -43.11 -7.63
C VAL A 57 11.08 -41.67 -7.10
N SER A 58 12.16 -40.90 -6.99
CA SER A 58 12.17 -39.54 -6.47
C SER A 58 11.32 -38.60 -7.31
N GLU A 59 10.72 -37.58 -6.69
CA GLU A 59 10.03 -36.55 -7.46
C GLU A 59 10.99 -35.79 -8.37
N VAL A 60 10.57 -35.63 -9.63
CA VAL A 60 11.17 -34.64 -10.50
C VAL A 60 10.70 -33.31 -9.95
N LYS A 61 11.64 -32.47 -9.47
CA LYS A 61 11.31 -31.10 -9.09
C LYS A 61 10.62 -30.46 -10.29
N THR A 62 9.33 -30.16 -10.15
CA THR A 62 8.60 -29.46 -11.21
C THR A 62 9.33 -28.16 -11.45
N THR A 63 9.66 -27.86 -12.70
CA THR A 63 10.38 -26.64 -13.10
C THR A 63 9.69 -25.46 -12.42
N THR A 64 10.44 -24.76 -11.57
CA THR A 64 9.93 -23.62 -10.81
C THR A 64 9.26 -22.68 -11.80
N ARG A 65 7.97 -22.38 -11.58
CA ARG A 65 7.21 -21.49 -12.46
C ARG A 65 8.01 -20.21 -12.66
N LEU A 66 8.49 -19.97 -13.90
CA LEU A 66 9.21 -18.76 -14.25
C LEU A 66 8.29 -17.57 -13.95
N ARG A 67 8.83 -16.55 -13.28
CA ARG A 67 8.13 -15.33 -12.91
C ARG A 67 8.59 -14.20 -13.84
N PRO A 68 8.13 -14.14 -15.10
CA PRO A 68 8.67 -13.19 -16.09
C PRO A 68 8.51 -11.73 -15.65
N GLY A 69 7.46 -11.40 -14.89
CA GLY A 69 7.27 -10.04 -14.37
C GLY A 69 8.27 -9.62 -13.27
N ARG A 70 8.85 -10.56 -12.52
CA ARG A 70 9.85 -10.32 -11.46
C ARG A 70 11.21 -10.89 -11.88
N SER A 71 11.61 -10.62 -13.12
CA SER A 71 12.97 -10.90 -13.57
C SER A 71 13.96 -10.02 -12.78
N THR A 72 15.21 -10.47 -12.68
CA THR A 72 16.29 -9.71 -12.06
C THR A 72 16.49 -8.35 -12.74
N GLU A 73 16.32 -8.29 -14.05
CA GLU A 73 16.35 -7.08 -14.86
C GLU A 73 15.26 -6.07 -14.47
N ASN A 74 13.99 -6.52 -14.36
CA ASN A 74 12.90 -5.64 -13.95
C ASN A 74 13.09 -5.13 -12.52
N VAL A 75 13.61 -5.96 -11.62
CA VAL A 75 13.90 -5.55 -10.24
C VAL A 75 15.00 -4.48 -10.21
N ALA A 76 16.05 -4.62 -11.01
CA ALA A 76 17.11 -3.63 -11.14
C ALA A 76 16.58 -2.31 -11.73
N ALA A 77 15.81 -2.37 -12.83
CA ALA A 77 15.22 -1.19 -13.45
C ALA A 77 14.29 -0.42 -12.49
N VAL A 78 13.49 -1.13 -11.70
CA VAL A 78 12.63 -0.51 -10.67
C VAL A 78 13.49 0.14 -9.59
N ARG A 79 14.58 -0.50 -9.15
CA ARG A 79 15.47 0.04 -8.12
C ARG A 79 16.09 1.37 -8.56
N ASP A 80 16.62 1.42 -9.78
CA ASP A 80 17.27 2.61 -10.33
C ASP A 80 16.27 3.76 -10.50
N ASP A 81 15.08 3.47 -11.02
CA ASP A 81 14.03 4.47 -11.17
C ASP A 81 13.51 4.97 -9.80
N VAL A 82 13.54 4.14 -8.74
CA VAL A 82 13.15 4.59 -7.38
C VAL A 82 14.21 5.54 -6.85
N ALA A 83 15.48 5.23 -7.05
CA ALA A 83 16.58 6.09 -6.64
C ALA A 83 16.54 7.45 -7.35
N GLN A 84 16.16 7.49 -8.63
CA GLN A 84 16.05 8.74 -9.39
C GLN A 84 14.81 9.55 -9.03
N THR A 85 13.63 8.92 -8.94
CA THR A 85 12.36 9.62 -8.74
C THR A 85 11.49 8.95 -7.67
N PRO A 86 11.79 9.12 -6.38
CA PRO A 86 11.14 8.35 -5.32
C PRO A 86 9.65 8.71 -5.08
N SER A 87 9.18 9.84 -5.63
CA SER A 87 7.81 10.36 -5.48
C SER A 87 6.82 9.91 -6.57
N THR A 88 7.28 9.19 -7.60
CA THR A 88 6.41 8.75 -8.70
C THR A 88 5.42 7.67 -8.25
N SER A 89 4.18 7.75 -8.76
CA SER A 89 3.14 6.80 -8.40
C SER A 89 3.43 5.39 -8.93
N ILE A 90 3.01 4.36 -8.19
CA ILE A 90 3.15 2.95 -8.59
C ILE A 90 2.58 2.71 -9.99
N ARG A 91 1.43 3.33 -10.32
CA ARG A 91 0.76 3.13 -11.61
C ARG A 91 1.57 3.73 -12.76
N HIS A 92 2.10 4.93 -12.58
CA HIS A 92 2.94 5.59 -13.57
C HIS A 92 4.21 4.80 -13.81
N ARG A 93 4.87 4.38 -12.73
CA ARG A 93 6.07 3.55 -12.77
C ARG A 93 5.85 2.21 -13.47
N ALA A 94 4.72 1.57 -13.17
CA ALA A 94 4.32 0.31 -13.80
C ALA A 94 4.13 0.48 -15.31
N GLN A 95 3.56 1.61 -15.74
CA GLN A 95 3.40 1.93 -17.16
C GLN A 95 4.76 2.22 -17.84
N GLN A 96 5.66 2.96 -17.19
CA GLN A 96 7.00 3.26 -17.73
C GLN A 96 7.84 2.01 -17.95
N ILE A 97 7.81 1.08 -16.99
CA ILE A 97 8.61 -0.16 -17.04
C ILE A 97 7.88 -1.29 -17.79
N GLY A 98 6.60 -1.11 -18.14
CA GLY A 98 5.83 -2.10 -18.90
C GLY A 98 5.43 -3.33 -18.07
N VAL A 99 5.28 -3.19 -16.75
CA VAL A 99 4.85 -4.27 -15.85
C VAL A 99 3.47 -3.99 -15.25
N SER A 100 2.79 -5.05 -14.80
CA SER A 100 1.51 -4.85 -14.10
C SER A 100 1.71 -4.10 -12.77
N LYS A 101 0.69 -3.33 -12.35
CA LYS A 101 0.68 -2.65 -11.04
C LYS A 101 0.94 -3.60 -9.87
N SER A 102 0.36 -4.80 -9.91
CA SER A 102 0.54 -5.79 -8.83
C SER A 102 1.95 -6.37 -8.80
N THR A 103 2.57 -6.55 -9.97
CA THR A 103 3.99 -6.91 -10.09
C THR A 103 4.87 -5.81 -9.50
N MET A 104 4.64 -4.55 -9.88
CA MET A 104 5.37 -3.38 -9.35
C MET A 104 5.29 -3.33 -7.82
N GLN A 105 4.09 -3.47 -7.25
CA GLN A 105 3.91 -3.46 -5.81
C GLN A 105 4.66 -4.60 -5.11
N ARG A 106 4.69 -5.79 -5.72
CA ARG A 106 5.46 -6.93 -5.18
C ARG A 106 6.96 -6.67 -5.26
N ILE A 107 7.46 -6.09 -6.34
CA ILE A 107 8.88 -5.73 -6.47
C ILE A 107 9.27 -4.74 -5.36
N LEU A 108 8.53 -3.64 -5.23
CA LEU A 108 8.80 -2.62 -4.22
C LEU A 108 8.78 -3.18 -2.79
N THR A 109 7.82 -4.05 -2.46
CA THR A 109 7.63 -4.52 -1.06
C THR A 109 8.34 -5.82 -0.71
N LYS A 110 8.50 -6.75 -1.67
CA LYS A 110 9.03 -8.11 -1.42
C LYS A 110 10.44 -8.33 -1.93
N ASP A 111 10.86 -7.61 -2.97
CA ASP A 111 12.21 -7.71 -3.52
C ASP A 111 13.11 -6.59 -3.00
N LEU A 112 12.60 -5.35 -3.00
CA LEU A 112 13.34 -4.16 -2.58
C LEU A 112 13.09 -3.75 -1.13
N HIS A 113 12.10 -4.35 -0.46
CA HIS A 113 11.75 -4.09 0.94
C HIS A 113 11.51 -2.60 1.28
N LEU A 114 10.98 -1.83 0.32
CA LEU A 114 10.71 -0.41 0.48
C LEU A 114 9.37 -0.16 1.18
N HIS A 115 9.32 0.93 1.93
CA HIS A 115 8.14 1.42 2.62
C HIS A 115 7.59 2.68 1.96
N THR A 116 6.26 2.83 1.99
CA THR A 116 5.61 4.08 1.58
C THR A 116 5.54 5.06 2.73
N TYR A 117 6.14 6.23 2.55
CA TYR A 117 6.01 7.35 3.47
C TYR A 117 5.06 8.40 2.90
N LYS A 118 4.09 8.83 3.72
CA LYS A 118 3.21 9.94 3.40
C LYS A 118 3.89 11.24 3.81
N VAL A 119 3.96 12.19 2.89
CA VAL A 119 4.49 13.53 3.20
C VAL A 119 3.58 14.18 4.23
N GLN A 120 4.14 14.48 5.41
CA GLN A 120 3.48 15.23 6.47
C GLN A 120 3.90 16.69 6.37
N LEU A 121 2.92 17.58 6.26
CA LEU A 121 3.15 19.01 6.42
C LEU A 121 2.76 19.37 7.85
N THR A 122 3.75 19.53 8.72
CA THR A 122 3.54 19.99 10.10
C THR A 122 3.98 21.44 10.21
N GLN A 123 3.16 22.27 10.85
CA GLN A 123 3.64 23.55 11.35
C GLN A 123 4.56 23.30 12.54
N GLU A 124 5.71 23.95 12.56
CA GLU A 124 6.60 23.91 13.70
C GLU A 124 5.94 24.62 14.88
N LEU A 125 5.76 23.88 15.98
CA LEU A 125 5.26 24.40 17.24
C LEU A 125 6.44 24.95 18.05
N LYS A 126 6.40 26.23 18.40
CA LYS A 126 7.41 26.83 19.26
C LYS A 126 7.09 26.53 20.72
N PRO A 127 8.09 26.43 21.60
CA PRO A 127 7.88 26.22 23.04
C PRO A 127 6.89 27.21 23.68
N ALA A 128 6.92 28.47 23.23
CA ALA A 128 6.00 29.52 23.70
C ALA A 128 4.52 29.26 23.31
N ASP A 129 4.29 28.60 22.17
CA ASP A 129 2.93 28.32 21.67
C ASP A 129 2.19 27.36 22.61
N HIS A 130 2.91 26.45 23.28
CA HIS A 130 2.30 25.54 24.24
C HIS A 130 1.64 26.27 25.41
N ARG A 131 2.29 27.32 25.93
CA ARG A 131 1.73 28.12 27.03
C ARG A 131 0.51 28.90 26.56
N GLN A 132 0.63 29.61 25.44
CA GLN A 132 -0.46 30.43 24.89
C GLN A 132 -1.70 29.57 24.57
N ARG A 133 -1.51 28.38 24.00
CA ARG A 133 -2.61 27.45 23.74
C ARG A 133 -3.29 26.97 25.02
N ARG A 134 -2.52 26.73 26.10
CA ARG A 134 -3.07 26.31 27.39
C ARG A 134 -3.85 27.45 28.06
N GLU A 135 -3.31 28.66 28.04
CA GLU A 135 -3.97 29.86 28.56
C GLU A 135 -5.29 30.11 27.83
N PHE A 136 -5.29 30.01 26.50
CA PHE A 136 -6.50 30.13 25.68
C PHE A 136 -7.57 29.07 26.04
N VAL A 137 -7.16 27.80 26.17
CA VAL A 137 -8.10 26.73 26.54
C VAL A 137 -8.70 26.96 27.92
N ASN A 138 -7.89 27.35 28.92
CA ASN A 138 -8.38 27.64 30.26
C ASN A 138 -9.39 28.80 30.24
N TRP A 139 -9.08 29.87 29.50
CA TRP A 139 -9.99 30.99 29.34
C TRP A 139 -11.33 30.60 28.69
N VAL A 140 -11.32 29.74 27.66
CA VAL A 140 -12.55 29.22 27.04
C VAL A 140 -13.37 28.39 28.04
N LEU A 141 -12.71 27.57 28.87
CA LEU A 141 -13.37 26.75 29.89
C LEU A 141 -14.04 27.61 30.97
N GLU A 142 -13.37 28.67 31.43
CA GLU A 142 -13.94 29.64 32.37
C GLU A 142 -15.17 30.33 31.78
N ARG A 143 -15.08 30.80 30.52
CA ARG A 143 -16.19 31.44 29.81
C ARG A 143 -17.40 30.53 29.61
N GLN A 144 -17.16 29.24 29.38
CA GLN A 144 -18.21 28.24 29.27
C GLN A 144 -18.88 27.93 30.62
N HIS A 145 -18.13 28.06 31.73
CA HIS A 145 -18.70 27.90 33.07
C HIS A 145 -19.58 29.08 33.46
N GLU A 146 -19.18 30.30 33.11
CA GLU A 146 -19.94 31.53 33.38
C GLU A 146 -21.22 31.65 32.53
N ASN A 147 -21.18 31.17 31.28
CA ASN A 147 -22.32 31.23 30.36
C ASN A 147 -22.43 29.91 29.58
N ALA A 148 -23.48 29.15 29.84
CA ALA A 148 -23.75 27.86 29.19
C ALA A 148 -23.86 27.98 27.65
N ASP A 149 -24.38 29.11 27.17
CA ASP A 149 -24.57 29.39 25.73
C ASP A 149 -23.35 30.07 25.11
N PHE A 150 -22.20 30.10 25.78
CA PHE A 150 -21.00 30.77 25.27
C PHE A 150 -20.54 30.16 23.95
N ALA A 151 -20.53 28.83 23.83
CA ALA A 151 -20.18 28.12 22.61
C ALA A 151 -21.01 28.56 21.40
N ASP A 152 -22.31 28.81 21.59
CA ASP A 152 -23.21 29.20 20.51
C ASP A 152 -22.98 30.61 19.99
N LYS A 153 -22.25 31.43 20.77
CA LYS A 153 -21.88 32.81 20.41
C LYS A 153 -20.52 32.87 19.70
N ILE A 154 -19.80 31.75 19.59
CA ILE A 154 -18.50 31.70 18.91
C ILE A 154 -18.70 31.57 17.40
N ILE A 155 -18.08 32.47 16.66
CA ILE A 155 -17.96 32.39 15.20
C ILE A 155 -16.53 31.98 14.88
N PHE A 156 -16.36 30.84 14.22
CA PHE A 156 -15.10 30.43 13.64
C PHE A 156 -15.04 30.92 12.19
N SER A 157 -13.86 31.36 11.76
CA SER A 157 -13.62 31.64 10.35
C SER A 157 -12.24 31.15 9.96
N ASP A 158 -12.10 30.70 8.71
CA ASP A 158 -10.83 30.28 8.15
C ASP A 158 -10.77 30.59 6.65
N GLU A 159 -9.56 30.59 6.12
CA GLU A 159 -9.27 30.76 4.70
C GLU A 159 -8.68 29.48 4.11
N ALA A 160 -9.28 28.98 3.03
CA ALA A 160 -8.76 27.88 2.25
C ALA A 160 -8.20 28.38 0.91
N HIS A 161 -6.95 28.05 0.61
CA HIS A 161 -6.33 28.35 -0.68
C HIS A 161 -6.45 27.17 -1.65
N PHE A 162 -7.01 27.43 -2.83
CA PHE A 162 -7.07 26.50 -3.96
C PHE A 162 -6.12 26.98 -5.06
N HIS A 163 -5.12 26.16 -5.36
CA HIS A 163 -4.13 26.48 -6.39
C HIS A 163 -4.61 25.96 -7.75
N LEU A 164 -4.51 26.78 -8.80
CA LEU A 164 -4.99 26.44 -10.15
C LEU A 164 -3.97 25.65 -10.98
N ASP A 165 -2.74 25.53 -10.49
CA ASP A 165 -1.57 24.99 -11.20
C ASP A 165 -1.32 23.48 -10.96
N GLY A 166 -2.31 22.72 -10.48
CA GLY A 166 -2.19 21.26 -10.34
C GLY A 166 -1.09 20.83 -9.36
N PHE A 167 -0.82 21.67 -8.35
CA PHE A 167 0.20 21.44 -7.32
C PHE A 167 0.12 20.05 -6.67
N VAL A 168 1.26 19.57 -6.16
CA VAL A 168 1.45 18.26 -5.51
C VAL A 168 0.23 17.83 -4.70
N ASN A 169 -0.55 16.91 -5.26
CA ASN A 169 -1.68 16.32 -4.55
C ASN A 169 -1.13 15.46 -3.40
N ARG A 170 -1.25 15.97 -2.16
CA ARG A 170 -0.75 15.33 -0.93
C ARG A 170 -1.28 13.92 -0.71
N GLN A 171 -2.44 13.59 -1.28
CA GLN A 171 -3.01 12.25 -1.20
C GLN A 171 -2.25 11.25 -2.09
N ASN A 172 -1.68 11.74 -3.17
CA ASN A 172 -0.96 10.96 -4.18
C ASN A 172 0.57 11.03 -4.01
N CYS A 173 1.10 12.02 -3.29
CA CYS A 173 2.53 12.14 -3.01
C CYS A 173 2.94 11.15 -1.91
N ARG A 174 3.44 10.00 -2.34
CA ARG A 174 4.04 8.98 -1.49
C ARG A 174 5.48 8.78 -1.93
N ILE A 175 6.37 8.78 -0.96
CA ILE A 175 7.81 8.59 -1.20
C ILE A 175 8.14 7.16 -0.81
N TRP A 176 8.83 6.45 -1.70
CA TRP A 176 9.34 5.11 -1.42
C TRP A 176 10.79 5.19 -0.94
N GLY A 177 11.09 4.52 0.18
CA GLY A 177 12.43 4.47 0.76
C GLY A 177 12.56 3.33 1.77
N GLU A 178 13.79 2.96 2.10
CA GLU A 178 14.07 2.06 3.23
C GLU A 178 13.89 2.77 4.58
N GLU A 179 14.27 4.05 4.63
CA GLU A 179 14.10 4.93 5.79
C GLU A 179 13.23 6.14 5.45
N ASN A 180 12.67 6.79 6.48
CA ASN A 180 11.87 8.01 6.29
C ASN A 180 12.76 9.16 5.83
N PRO A 181 12.58 9.68 4.59
CA PRO A 181 13.52 10.63 4.01
C PRO A 181 13.35 12.06 4.53
N ARG A 182 12.42 12.32 5.46
CA ARG A 182 12.14 13.64 6.09
C ARG A 182 12.15 14.80 5.08
N VAL A 183 11.62 14.56 3.88
CA VAL A 183 11.71 15.49 2.76
C VAL A 183 10.90 16.74 3.06
N ILE A 184 11.60 17.87 3.10
CA ILE A 184 11.00 19.20 3.13
C ILE A 184 10.81 19.62 1.67
N HIS A 185 9.57 19.94 1.31
CA HIS A 185 9.26 20.41 -0.03
C HIS A 185 9.05 21.91 0.00
N ASP A 186 9.99 22.64 -0.60
CA ASP A 186 9.90 24.08 -0.75
C ASP A 186 8.81 24.42 -1.76
N LYS A 187 7.93 25.34 -1.37
CA LYS A 187 6.86 25.83 -2.23
C LYS A 187 7.30 27.13 -2.89
N GLN A 188 6.96 27.28 -4.16
CA GLN A 188 7.06 28.56 -4.85
C GLN A 188 6.17 29.59 -4.13
N MET A 189 6.69 30.80 -3.89
CA MET A 189 6.07 31.77 -2.98
C MET A 189 4.75 32.35 -3.53
N HIS A 190 4.51 32.30 -4.85
CA HIS A 190 3.42 33.03 -5.51
C HIS A 190 2.70 32.29 -6.67
N PRO A 191 2.15 31.07 -6.48
CA PRO A 191 1.26 30.47 -7.47
C PRO A 191 -0.10 31.20 -7.55
N GLN A 192 -0.73 31.18 -8.72
CA GLN A 192 -2.08 31.72 -8.89
C GLN A 192 -3.08 30.86 -8.09
N ARG A 193 -3.78 31.49 -7.16
CA ARG A 193 -4.68 30.81 -6.22
C ARG A 193 -6.00 31.55 -6.06
N VAL A 194 -7.06 30.79 -5.84
CA VAL A 194 -8.35 31.27 -5.35
C VAL A 194 -8.37 31.06 -3.85
N THR A 195 -8.66 32.10 -3.09
CA THR A 195 -8.84 31.99 -1.63
C THR A 195 -10.32 31.97 -1.34
N VAL A 196 -10.78 31.00 -0.56
CA VAL A 196 -12.17 30.93 -0.09
C VAL A 196 -12.15 31.22 1.39
N TRP A 197 -12.83 32.29 1.80
CA TRP A 197 -13.11 32.54 3.20
C TRP A 197 -14.46 31.90 3.54
N CYS A 198 -14.55 31.28 4.71
CA CYS A 198 -15.80 30.75 5.23
C CYS A 198 -15.85 30.93 6.74
N GLY A 199 -16.99 31.42 7.24
CA GLY A 199 -17.30 31.44 8.66
C GLY A 199 -18.32 30.35 9.01
N PHE A 200 -18.27 29.83 10.22
CA PHE A 200 -19.35 29.00 10.77
C PHE A 200 -19.55 29.29 12.26
N TRP A 201 -20.79 29.10 12.69
CA TRP A 201 -21.21 29.25 14.08
C TRP A 201 -22.36 28.27 14.37
N ALA A 202 -22.88 28.25 15.59
CA ALA A 202 -23.92 27.29 15.98
C ALA A 202 -25.18 27.34 15.08
N GLY A 203 -25.53 28.51 14.55
CA GLY A 203 -26.68 28.69 13.66
C GLY A 203 -26.43 28.40 12.16
N GLY A 204 -25.21 28.02 11.77
CA GLY A 204 -24.91 27.59 10.40
C GLY A 204 -23.66 28.22 9.78
N ILE A 205 -23.62 28.19 8.44
CA ILE A 205 -22.45 28.61 7.65
C ILE A 205 -22.64 30.05 7.17
N ILE A 206 -21.65 30.89 7.44
CA ILE A 206 -21.52 32.24 6.90
C ILE A 206 -20.63 32.15 5.66
N GLY A 207 -21.29 31.89 4.53
CA GLY A 207 -20.83 32.08 3.15
C GLY A 207 -19.43 31.56 2.75
N PRO A 208 -19.29 30.83 1.63
CA PRO A 208 -18.02 30.79 0.93
C PRO A 208 -17.83 32.09 0.13
N PHE A 209 -16.93 32.96 0.58
CA PHE A 209 -16.55 34.16 -0.16
C PHE A 209 -15.28 33.87 -0.98
N PHE A 210 -15.42 33.96 -2.31
CA PHE A 210 -14.33 33.68 -3.24
C PHE A 210 -13.53 34.94 -3.53
N MET A 211 -12.28 34.95 -3.08
CA MET A 211 -11.30 36.00 -3.34
C MET A 211 -10.32 35.53 -4.42
N ILE A 212 -10.44 36.13 -5.60
CA ILE A 212 -9.44 35.98 -6.65
C ILE A 212 -8.39 37.07 -6.42
N MET A 213 -7.23 36.70 -5.86
CA MET A 213 -6.11 37.61 -5.79
C MET A 213 -5.51 37.80 -7.18
N ARG A 214 -6.01 38.79 -7.94
CA ARG A 214 -5.23 39.38 -9.03
C ARG A 214 -4.09 40.15 -8.39
N GLN A 215 -2.86 39.72 -8.68
CA GLN A 215 -1.62 40.39 -8.25
C GLN A 215 -1.61 41.85 -8.75
N VAL A 216 -2.18 42.76 -7.97
CA VAL A 216 -1.95 44.20 -8.08
C VAL A 216 -1.45 44.64 -6.72
N LYS A 217 -0.21 45.14 -6.67
CA LYS A 217 0.36 45.85 -5.52
C LYS A 217 -0.55 47.02 -5.15
N ARG A 218 -1.53 46.81 -4.27
CA ARG A 218 -2.15 47.88 -3.50
C ARG A 218 -2.44 47.38 -2.09
N ARG A 219 -1.75 47.98 -1.12
CA ARG A 219 -2.16 47.99 0.29
C ARG A 219 -3.62 48.46 0.33
N GLN A 220 -4.54 47.57 0.71
CA GLN A 220 -5.81 47.99 1.27
C GLN A 220 -5.91 47.39 2.66
N SER A 221 -5.70 48.25 3.66
CA SER A 221 -6.14 48.04 5.02
C SER A 221 -7.67 48.02 5.01
N MET A 222 -8.27 46.87 5.32
CA MET A 222 -9.71 46.80 5.59
C MET A 222 -9.88 46.68 7.10
N VAL A 223 -10.23 47.81 7.73
CA VAL A 223 -10.62 47.86 9.14
C VAL A 223 -12.06 47.38 9.21
N PHE A 224 -12.30 46.19 9.77
CA PHE A 224 -13.65 45.78 10.16
C PHE A 224 -13.90 46.25 11.59
N GLY A 225 -14.88 47.15 11.72
CA GLY A 225 -15.32 47.68 13.01
C GLY A 225 -16.01 46.61 13.85
N ILE A 226 -15.63 46.56 15.12
CA ILE A 226 -16.34 45.83 16.18
C ILE A 226 -17.67 46.56 16.42
N VAL A 227 -18.79 45.88 16.20
CA VAL A 227 -20.08 46.31 16.77
C VAL A 227 -20.10 45.79 18.20
N LYS A 228 -20.31 46.71 19.15
CA LYS A 228 -20.43 46.48 20.60
C LYS A 228 -21.57 45.53 20.94
#